data_AF-A0A378QL91-F1
#
_entry.id   AF-A0A378QL91-F1
#
_cell.length_a   1.000
_cell.length_b   1.000
_cell.length_c   1.000
_cell.angle_alpha   90.00
_cell.angle_beta   90.00
_cell.angle_gamma   90.00
#
_symmetry.space_group_name_H-M   'P 1'
#
loop_
_entity.id
_entity.type
_entity.pdbx_description
1 polymer ?
#
loop_
_entity_poly.entity_id
_entity_poly.type
_entity_poly.pdbx_seq_one_letter_code
_entity_poly.pdbx_strand_id
1 'polypeptide(L)' 'MYDNGHGIKQDYQKAFEWFTKSANQDNAKAQYNLGVMYHNGQGAKQDPNTAKQWFAKACENGYTEACQYR' A
#
# COMPACT_ATOMS: atom_id res chain seq x y z
N MET A 1 3.14 -0.86 31.96
CA MET A 1 2.95 0.11 30.86
C MET A 1 2.90 -0.71 29.58
N TYR A 2 1.70 -0.95 29.05
CA TYR A 2 1.52 -1.78 27.87
C TYR A 2 2.03 -1.02 26.65
N ASP A 3 3.04 -1.58 26.01
CA ASP A 3 3.73 -1.03 24.86
C ASP A 3 2.81 -1.15 23.64
N ASN A 4 1.91 -0.17 23.51
CA ASN A 4 0.81 -0.09 22.55
C ASN A 4 1.30 0.15 21.11
N GLY A 5 2.08 -0.79 20.56
CA GLY A 5 2.57 -0.69 19.19
C GLY A 5 3.03 -2.01 18.56
N HIS A 6 3.21 -3.07 19.35
CA HIS A 6 3.84 -4.30 18.84
C HIS A 6 2.94 -5.15 17.93
N GLY A 7 1.63 -5.20 18.15
CA GLY A 7 0.72 -5.95 17.27
C GLY A 7 0.48 -5.27 15.92
N ILE A 8 0.15 -3.98 15.97
CA ILE A 8 -0.31 -3.22 14.80
C ILE A 8 0.81 -3.03 13.76
N LYS A 9 2.05 -2.73 14.18
CA LYS A 9 3.19 -2.60 13.25
C LYS A 9 3.52 -3.92 12.56
N GLN A 10 3.46 -5.03 13.29
CA GLN A 10 3.78 -6.35 12.76
C GLN A 10 2.74 -6.82 11.74
N ASP A 11 1.46 -6.50 11.98
CA ASP A 11 0.38 -6.74 11.02
C ASP A 11 0.50 -5.87 9.78
N TYR A 12 0.90 -4.60 9.90
CA TYR A 12 1.18 -3.79 8.72
C TYR A 12 2.36 -4.32 7.91
N GLN A 13 3.41 -4.84 8.54
CA GLN A 13 4.54 -5.38 7.79
C GLN A 13 4.15 -6.64 7.01
N LYS A 14 3.35 -7.53 7.60
CA LYS A 14 2.77 -8.68 6.88
C LYS A 14 1.81 -8.24 5.77
N ALA A 15 0.91 -7.29 6.04
CA ALA A 15 -0.02 -6.77 5.05
C ALA A 15 0.73 -6.15 3.86
N PHE A 16 1.82 -5.42 4.14
CA PHE A 16 2.69 -4.85 3.13
C PHE A 16 3.28 -5.92 2.21
N GLU A 17 3.80 -7.00 2.78
CA GLU A 17 4.33 -8.13 1.99
C GLU A 17 3.26 -8.81 1.14
N TRP A 18 2.07 -9.04 1.70
CA TRP A 18 0.94 -9.64 0.98
C TRP A 18 0.47 -8.75 -0.17
N PHE A 19 0.23 -7.46 0.08
CA PHE A 19 -0.15 -6.54 -0.97
C PHE A 19 0.94 -6.38 -2.01
N THR A 20 2.22 -6.40 -1.64
CA THR A 20 3.33 -6.37 -2.61
C THR A 20 3.27 -7.58 -3.55
N LYS A 21 3.07 -8.79 -3.01
CA LYS A 21 2.95 -10.01 -3.82
C LYS A 21 1.77 -9.94 -4.78
N SER A 22 0.60 -9.49 -4.32
CA SER A 22 -0.59 -9.34 -5.17
C SER A 22 -0.46 -8.19 -6.17
N ALA A 23 0.15 -7.07 -5.78
CA ALA A 23 0.37 -5.91 -6.64
C ALA A 23 1.31 -6.22 -7.81
N ASN A 24 2.27 -7.12 -7.61
CA ASN A 24 3.13 -7.67 -8.66
C ASN A 24 2.42 -8.64 -9.62
N GLN A 25 1.21 -9.10 -9.28
CA GLN A 25 0.34 -9.89 -10.15
C GLN A 25 -0.74 -9.02 -10.82
N ASP A 26 -0.46 -7.72 -10.97
CA ASP A 26 -1.38 -6.73 -11.55
C ASP A 26 -2.74 -6.61 -10.85
N ASN A 27 -2.80 -7.00 -9.57
CA ASN A 27 -4.01 -6.81 -8.78
C ASN A 27 -4.16 -5.31 -8.43
N ALA A 28 -5.06 -4.65 -9.16
CA ALA A 28 -5.29 -3.22 -9.05
C ALA A 28 -5.68 -2.77 -7.63
N LYS A 29 -6.46 -3.58 -6.90
CA LYS A 29 -6.84 -3.32 -5.50
C LYS A 29 -5.63 -3.42 -4.55
N ALA A 30 -4.75 -4.40 -4.77
CA ALA A 30 -3.53 -4.54 -4.00
C ALA A 30 -2.55 -3.39 -4.28
N GLN A 31 -2.42 -2.96 -5.54
CA GLN A 31 -1.62 -1.79 -5.92
C GLN A 31 -2.13 -0.52 -5.22
N TYR A 32 -3.46 -0.30 -5.18
CA TYR A 32 -4.06 0.80 -4.43
C TYR A 32 -3.73 0.74 -2.93
N ASN A 33 -3.94 -0.41 -2.28
CA ASN A 33 -3.64 -0.58 -0.86
C ASN A 33 -2.14 -0.38 -0.56
N LEU A 34 -1.26 -0.85 -1.44
CA LEU A 34 0.17 -0.64 -1.29
C LEU A 34 0.52 0.86 -1.39
N GLY A 35 -0.13 1.59 -2.29
CA GLY A 35 -0.04 3.05 -2.37
C GLY A 35 -0.44 3.73 -1.06
N VAL A 36 -1.58 3.33 -0.46
CA VAL A 36 -2.03 3.86 0.84
C VAL A 36 -1.02 3.56 1.94
N MET A 37 -0.44 2.36 1.96
CA MET A 37 0.55 1.98 2.96
C MET A 37 1.83 2.81 2.85
N TYR A 38 2.31 3.07 1.64
CA TYR A 38 3.43 4.00 1.41
C TYR A 38 3.07 5.45 1.78
N HIS A 39 1.83 5.89 1.54
CA HIS A 39 1.38 7.24 1.92
C HIS A 39 1.34 7.43 3.44
N ASN A 40 0.97 6.39 4.18
CA ASN A 40 0.84 6.43 5.64
C ASN A 40 2.09 5.94 6.40
N GLY A 41 3.10 5.41 5.70
CA GLY A 41 4.26 4.77 6.33
C GLY A 41 3.90 3.52 7.14
N GLN A 42 2.92 2.75 6.66
CA GLN A 42 2.47 1.50 7.28
C GLN A 42 3.24 0.33 6.67
N GLY A 43 3.97 -0.43 7.47
CA GLY A 43 4.75 -1.59 7.00
C GLY A 43 6.01 -1.26 6.19
N ALA A 44 6.11 -0.03 5.65
CA ALA A 44 7.29 0.54 5.04
C ALA A 44 7.47 2.00 5.46
N LYS A 45 8.61 2.61 5.13
CA LYS A 45 8.81 4.05 5.33
C LYS A 45 7.82 4.83 4.47
N GLN A 46 7.28 5.91 5.03
CA GLN A 46 6.40 6.82 4.30
C GLN A 46 7.12 7.35 3.06
N ASP A 47 6.55 7.10 1.89
CA ASP A 47 7.03 7.62 0.61
C ASP A 47 5.84 7.99 -0.29
N PRO A 48 5.43 9.27 -0.29
CA PRO A 48 4.32 9.73 -1.12
C PRO A 48 4.61 9.65 -2.62
N ASN A 49 5.87 9.63 -3.06
CA ASN A 49 6.21 9.49 -4.48
C ASN A 49 5.97 8.04 -4.93
N THR A 50 6.44 7.08 -4.13
CA THR A 50 6.16 5.65 -4.39
C THR A 50 4.67 5.36 -4.29
N ALA A 51 3.95 5.98 -3.36
CA ALA A 51 2.50 5.85 -3.25
C ALA A 51 1.78 6.24 -4.55
N LYS A 52 2.09 7.40 -5.12
CA LYS A 52 1.52 7.87 -6.40
C LYS A 52 1.82 6.92 -7.56
N GLN A 53 3.02 6.35 -7.62
CA GLN A 53 3.36 5.36 -8.65
C GLN A 53 2.48 4.11 -8.56
N TRP A 54 2.22 3.62 -7.34
CA TRP A 54 1.34 2.47 -7.14
C TRP A 54 -0.13 2.80 -7.44
N PHE A 55 -0.59 4.01 -7.11
CA PHE A 55 -1.92 4.47 -7.50
C PHE A 55 -2.08 4.61 -9.02
N ALA A 56 -1.06 5.14 -9.72
CA ALA A 56 -1.07 5.20 -11.17
C ALA A 56 -1.16 3.80 -11.80
N LYS A 57 -0.37 2.84 -11.32
CA LYS A 57 -0.48 1.43 -11.76
C LYS A 57 -1.84 0.82 -11.48
N ALA A 58 -2.40 1.06 -10.30
CA ALA A 58 -3.74 0.60 -9.95
C ALA A 58 -4.80 1.15 -10.90
N CYS A 59 -4.70 2.43 -11.27
CA CYS A 59 -5.57 3.05 -12.27
C CYS A 59 -5.42 2.40 -13.65
N GLU A 60 -4.19 2.15 -14.10
CA GLU A 60 -3.90 1.48 -15.37
C GLU A 60 -4.46 0.05 -15.41
N ASN A 61 -4.46 -0.65 -14.28
CA ASN A 61 -5.05 -1.98 -14.11
C ASN A 61 -6.57 -1.96 -13.82
N GLY A 62 -7.25 -0.82 -14.00
CA GLY A 62 -8.70 -0.71 -13.95
C GLY A 62 -9.29 -0.31 -12.59
N TYR A 63 -8.48 0.05 -11.60
CA TYR A 63 -8.96 0.60 -10.32
C TYR A 63 -9.22 2.11 -10.45
N THR A 64 -10.43 2.45 -10.88
CA THR A 64 -10.84 3.84 -11.15
C THR A 64 -10.73 4.77 -9.94
N GLU A 65 -10.90 4.25 -8.72
CA GLU A 65 -10.69 5.01 -7.48
C GLU A 65 -9.23 5.41 -7.26
N ALA A 66 -8.26 4.69 -7.84
CA ALA A 66 -6.86 5.07 -7.76
C ALA A 66 -6.51 6.22 -8.72
N CYS A 67 -7.29 6.40 -9.79
CA CYS A 67 -7.01 7.42 -10.81
C CYS A 67 -7.07 8.85 -10.27
N GLN A 68 -7.78 9.09 -9.16
CA GLN A 68 -7.80 10.41 -8.49
C GLN A 68 -6.47 10.75 -7.79
N TYR A 69 -5.62 9.75 -7.54
CA TYR A 69 -4.32 9.89 -6.89
C TYR A 69 -3.15 9.86 -7.88
N ARG A 70 -3.44 9.93 -9.18
CA ARG A 70 -2.46 9.97 -10.27
C ARG A 70 -1.63 11.27 -10.22
#